data_AF-A0A0N9NFE8-F1
#
_entry.id   AF-A0A0N9NFE8-F1
#
_cell.length_a   1.000
_cell.length_b   1.000
_cell.length_c   1.000
_cell.angle_alpha   90.00
_cell.angle_beta   90.00
_cell.angle_gamma   90.00
#
_symmetry.space_group_name_H-M   'P 1'
#
loop_
_entity.id
_entity.type
_entity.pdbx_description
1 polymer ?
#
loop_
_entity_poly.entity_id
_entity_poly.type
_entity_poly.pdbx_seq_one_letter_code
_entity_poly.pdbx_strand_id
1 'polypeptide(L)'
;MRTWRRTGVGEDVRICSNLETYECQLLASMVESITELLTERAESAPRDELSALTGIVTGHTRAPDDVTLGRLLPDFHRPDQEPELVAGPIAGDLNGGLRSVNEPHIIDAKLAAARVVLETLPSGGGDVSLTEVQADGWLTALTDIRLALGAMLGITDEPSKLPPDHPHAAHQDVYDWLSVVQGLLVEALMAGQWTQPEDPSQGDWGQDDWGQGGW
;
A
#
# COMPACT_ATOMS: atom_id res chain seq x y z
N MET A 1 13.46 -4.30 -18.90
CA MET A 1 12.77 -4.11 -17.61
C MET A 1 11.54 -3.26 -17.89
N ARG A 2 10.36 -3.81 -17.65
CA ARG A 2 9.09 -3.09 -17.81
C ARG A 2 8.97 -2.15 -16.61
N THR A 3 8.85 -0.86 -16.85
CA THR A 3 8.81 0.16 -15.80
C THR A 3 7.47 0.88 -15.83
N TRP A 4 6.96 1.21 -14.64
CA TRP A 4 5.89 2.20 -14.54
C TRP A 4 6.39 3.53 -15.12
N ARG A 5 5.53 4.23 -15.86
CA ARG A 5 5.84 5.53 -16.46
C ARG A 5 4.74 6.53 -16.15
N ARG A 6 5.14 7.72 -15.71
CA ARG A 6 4.26 8.88 -15.63
C ARG A 6 4.11 9.51 -17.02
N THR A 7 2.89 9.76 -17.43
CA THR A 7 2.53 10.40 -18.70
C THR A 7 1.46 11.45 -18.47
N GLY A 8 1.30 12.41 -19.38
CA GLY A 8 0.32 13.49 -19.24
C GLY A 8 0.78 14.62 -18.31
N VAL A 9 -0.07 15.63 -18.16
CA VAL A 9 0.17 16.83 -17.34
C VAL A 9 -1.11 17.27 -16.65
N GLY A 10 -1.00 17.93 -15.48
CA GLY A 10 -2.16 18.39 -14.72
C GLY A 10 -3.13 17.24 -14.36
N GLU A 11 -4.41 17.42 -14.65
CA GLU A 11 -5.46 16.44 -14.37
C GLU A 11 -5.40 15.18 -15.27
N ASP A 12 -4.71 15.28 -16.41
CA ASP A 12 -4.53 14.18 -17.37
C ASP A 12 -3.34 13.28 -17.06
N VAL A 13 -2.68 13.47 -15.91
CA VAL A 13 -1.59 12.61 -15.47
C VAL A 13 -2.08 11.16 -15.36
N ARG A 14 -1.30 10.24 -15.93
CA ARG A 14 -1.49 8.80 -15.83
C ARG A 14 -0.19 8.09 -15.49
N ILE A 15 -0.29 7.11 -14.60
CA ILE A 15 0.79 6.18 -14.24
C ILE A 15 0.51 4.87 -14.97
N CYS A 16 1.34 4.58 -15.96
CA CYS A 16 1.10 3.50 -16.92
C CYS A 16 2.14 2.39 -16.81
N SER A 17 1.72 1.15 -17.02
CA SER A 17 2.59 -0.02 -17.15
C SER A 17 1.99 -1.01 -18.13
N ASN A 18 2.74 -2.04 -18.51
CA ASN A 18 2.22 -3.16 -19.30
C ASN A 18 2.53 -4.47 -18.56
N LEU A 19 1.47 -5.18 -18.16
CA LEU A 19 1.55 -6.42 -17.40
C LEU A 19 1.23 -7.62 -18.28
N GLU A 20 1.95 -8.72 -18.07
CA GLU A 20 1.70 -9.99 -18.73
C GLU A 20 0.49 -10.70 -18.11
N THR A 21 -0.16 -11.58 -18.87
CA THR A 21 -1.40 -12.25 -18.42
C THR A 21 -1.22 -12.98 -17.09
N TYR A 22 -0.10 -13.69 -16.89
CA TYR A 22 0.14 -14.40 -15.63
C TYR A 22 0.42 -13.43 -14.47
N GLU A 23 1.02 -12.26 -14.71
CA GLU A 23 1.25 -11.24 -13.68
C GLU A 23 -0.11 -10.70 -13.19
N CYS A 24 -1.02 -10.39 -14.12
CA CYS A 24 -2.37 -9.98 -13.78
C CYS A 24 -3.14 -11.08 -13.02
N GLN A 25 -3.08 -12.32 -13.47
CA GLN A 25 -3.76 -13.43 -12.80
C GLN A 25 -3.22 -13.66 -11.39
N LEU A 26 -1.90 -13.59 -11.23
CA LEU A 26 -1.23 -13.73 -9.95
C LEU A 26 -1.60 -12.60 -8.99
N LEU A 27 -1.59 -11.34 -9.45
CA LEU A 27 -2.02 -10.18 -8.65
C LEU A 27 -3.49 -10.29 -8.25
N ALA A 28 -4.38 -10.60 -9.20
CA ALA A 28 -5.81 -10.76 -8.93
C ALA A 28 -6.05 -11.82 -7.85
N SER A 29 -5.43 -13.00 -8.00
CA SER A 29 -5.56 -14.08 -7.03
C SER A 29 -5.07 -13.67 -5.63
N MET A 30 -3.94 -12.97 -5.53
CA MET A 30 -3.42 -12.51 -4.22
C MET A 30 -4.32 -11.44 -3.58
N VAL A 31 -4.81 -10.49 -4.38
CA VAL A 31 -5.74 -9.44 -3.92
C VAL A 31 -7.06 -10.06 -3.45
N GLU A 32 -7.58 -11.03 -4.19
CA GLU A 32 -8.80 -11.77 -3.83
C GLU A 32 -8.62 -12.55 -2.53
N SER A 33 -7.50 -13.26 -2.35
CA SER A 33 -7.22 -14.00 -1.11
C SER A 33 -7.14 -13.08 0.13
N ILE A 34 -6.53 -11.89 0.00
CA ILE A 34 -6.49 -10.92 1.12
C ILE A 34 -7.87 -10.31 1.37
N THR A 35 -8.62 -10.04 0.31
CA THR A 35 -9.99 -9.55 0.41
C THR A 35 -10.87 -10.54 1.18
N GLU A 36 -10.78 -11.82 0.86
CA GLU A 36 -11.49 -12.90 1.56
C GLU A 36 -11.08 -12.95 3.04
N LEU A 37 -9.78 -13.00 3.32
CA LEU A 37 -9.25 -13.04 4.69
C LEU A 37 -9.70 -11.83 5.55
N LEU A 38 -9.69 -10.62 4.99
CA LEU A 38 -10.16 -9.42 5.67
C LEU A 38 -11.69 -9.41 5.85
N THR A 39 -12.43 -9.92 4.86
CA THR A 39 -13.89 -10.02 4.92
C THR A 39 -14.32 -11.00 6.00
N GLU A 40 -13.73 -12.18 6.06
CA GLU A 40 -13.98 -13.16 7.12
C GLU A 40 -13.68 -12.59 8.51
N ARG A 41 -12.59 -11.81 8.62
CA ARG A 41 -12.24 -11.10 9.84
C ARG A 41 -13.28 -10.04 10.20
N ALA A 42 -13.80 -9.28 9.25
CA ALA A 42 -14.86 -8.30 9.55
C ALA A 42 -16.18 -8.98 9.96
N GLU A 43 -16.55 -10.07 9.29
CA GLU A 43 -17.82 -10.77 9.52
C GLU A 43 -17.88 -11.53 10.85
N SER A 44 -16.73 -12.01 11.33
CA SER A 44 -16.60 -12.72 12.62
C SER A 44 -16.59 -11.80 13.84
N ALA A 45 -16.59 -10.47 13.66
CA ALA A 45 -16.57 -9.52 14.77
C ALA A 45 -17.79 -9.67 15.69
N PRO A 46 -17.60 -9.61 17.03
CA PRO A 46 -18.71 -9.65 17.97
C PRO A 46 -19.69 -8.50 17.70
N ARG A 47 -20.96 -8.83 17.47
CA ARG A 47 -22.04 -7.84 17.37
C ARG A 47 -22.73 -7.76 18.73
N ASP A 48 -22.58 -6.64 19.42
CA ASP A 48 -23.29 -6.40 20.68
C ASP A 48 -24.69 -5.79 20.44
N GLU A 49 -25.56 -5.86 21.44
CA GLU A 49 -26.94 -5.36 21.36
C GLU A 49 -26.99 -3.83 21.15
N LEU A 50 -25.99 -3.11 21.66
CA LEU A 50 -25.88 -1.66 21.50
C LEU A 50 -25.54 -1.27 20.06
N SER A 51 -24.67 -2.02 19.40
CA SER A 51 -24.32 -1.87 17.98
C SER A 51 -25.54 -2.11 17.10
N ALA A 52 -26.36 -3.11 17.43
CA ALA A 52 -27.62 -3.37 16.72
C ALA A 52 -28.63 -2.22 16.85
N LEU A 53 -28.63 -1.51 17.98
CA LEU A 53 -29.51 -0.37 18.25
C LEU A 53 -28.99 0.96 17.68
N THR A 54 -27.67 1.15 17.66
CA THR A 54 -27.02 2.42 17.27
C THR A 54 -26.50 2.44 15.84
N GLY A 55 -26.32 1.27 15.21
CA GLY A 55 -25.68 1.13 13.91
C GLY A 55 -24.16 1.33 13.93
N ILE A 56 -23.55 1.51 15.11
CA ILE A 56 -22.09 1.62 15.24
C ILE A 56 -21.50 0.22 15.12
N VAL A 57 -20.58 0.04 14.16
CA VAL A 57 -19.86 -1.23 14.00
C VAL A 57 -18.62 -1.22 14.88
N THR A 58 -18.58 -2.12 15.86
CA THR A 58 -17.38 -2.37 16.67
C THR A 58 -16.62 -3.58 16.13
N GLY A 59 -15.30 -3.44 16.00
CA GLY A 59 -14.40 -4.53 15.65
C GLY A 59 -14.03 -5.39 16.86
N HIS A 60 -13.05 -6.25 16.64
CA HIS A 60 -12.54 -7.14 17.68
C HIS A 60 -11.77 -6.41 18.77
N THR A 61 -11.79 -6.95 19.98
CA THR A 61 -10.92 -6.53 21.09
C THR A 61 -9.66 -7.38 21.22
N ARG A 62 -9.58 -8.49 20.49
CA ARG A 62 -8.41 -9.39 20.47
C ARG A 62 -7.68 -9.30 19.14
N ALA A 63 -6.36 -9.36 19.20
CA ALA A 63 -5.52 -9.49 18.02
C ALA A 63 -5.86 -10.77 17.22
N PRO A 64 -5.63 -10.78 15.90
CA PRO A 64 -5.72 -11.99 15.10
C PRO A 64 -4.73 -13.05 15.57
N ASP A 65 -5.15 -14.32 15.59
CA ASP A 65 -4.28 -15.46 15.92
C ASP A 65 -3.40 -15.88 14.72
N ASP A 66 -3.86 -15.63 13.50
CA ASP A 66 -3.10 -15.87 12.27
C ASP A 66 -2.01 -14.81 12.07
N VAL A 67 -0.81 -15.25 11.68
CA VAL A 67 0.36 -14.38 11.50
C VAL A 67 0.20 -13.37 10.37
N THR A 68 -0.52 -13.74 9.31
CA THR A 68 -0.77 -12.89 8.13
C THR A 68 -1.71 -11.75 8.50
N LEU A 69 -2.87 -12.07 9.09
CA LEU A 69 -3.80 -11.08 9.61
C LEU A 69 -3.18 -10.23 10.72
N GLY A 70 -2.40 -10.85 11.62
CA GLY A 70 -1.69 -10.12 12.66
C GLY A 70 -0.70 -9.09 12.12
N ARG A 71 -0.11 -9.35 10.94
CA ARG A 71 0.74 -8.39 10.24
C ARG A 71 -0.04 -7.29 9.55
N LEU A 72 -1.21 -7.60 8.98
CA LEU A 72 -2.10 -6.63 8.33
C LEU A 72 -2.84 -5.73 9.33
N LEU A 73 -3.15 -6.26 10.51
CA LEU A 73 -3.92 -5.62 11.58
C LEU A 73 -3.12 -5.64 12.90
N PRO A 74 -1.92 -5.03 12.93
CA PRO A 74 -1.04 -5.08 14.10
C PRO A 74 -1.67 -4.38 15.31
N ASP A 75 -1.12 -4.66 16.49
CA ASP A 75 -1.43 -3.86 17.67
C ASP A 75 -0.95 -2.41 17.53
N PHE A 76 -1.70 -1.49 18.14
CA PHE A 76 -1.42 -0.05 18.12
C PHE A 76 -0.20 0.30 18.98
N HIS A 77 -0.05 -0.40 20.11
CA HIS A 77 1.08 -0.30 21.01
C HIS A 77 1.78 -1.64 21.16
N ARG A 78 3.11 -1.61 21.13
CA ARG A 78 3.97 -2.79 21.26
C ARG A 78 4.84 -2.66 22.52
N PRO A 79 4.51 -3.37 23.62
CA PRO A 79 5.20 -3.17 24.89
C PRO A 79 6.67 -3.59 24.86
N ASP A 80 7.09 -4.43 23.91
CA ASP A 80 8.48 -4.80 23.65
C ASP A 80 9.30 -3.67 23.00
N GLN A 81 8.64 -2.80 22.23
CA GLN A 81 9.27 -1.64 21.56
C GLN A 81 9.07 -0.35 22.37
N GLU A 82 8.03 -0.30 23.21
CA GLU A 82 7.61 0.85 24.01
C GLU A 82 7.45 0.50 25.52
N PRO A 83 8.48 -0.08 26.18
CA PRO A 83 8.35 -0.56 27.56
C PRO A 83 8.10 0.56 28.59
N GLU A 84 8.43 1.81 28.25
CA GLU A 84 8.28 2.97 29.13
C GLU A 84 6.86 3.55 29.12
N LEU A 85 6.02 3.23 28.13
CA LEU A 85 4.73 3.88 27.93
C LEU A 85 3.60 3.21 28.72
N VAL A 86 3.58 1.88 28.86
CA VAL A 86 2.46 1.17 29.49
C VAL A 86 2.89 -0.18 30.08
N ALA A 87 2.46 -0.50 31.32
CA ALA A 87 2.63 -1.84 31.89
C ALA A 87 1.85 -2.90 31.09
N GLY A 88 2.41 -4.09 30.86
CA GLY A 88 1.87 -5.11 29.95
C GLY A 88 0.35 -5.37 30.00
N PRO A 89 -0.29 -5.56 31.18
CA PRO A 89 -1.74 -5.74 31.27
C PRO A 89 -2.55 -4.53 30.80
N ILE A 90 -2.08 -3.32 31.10
CA ILE A 90 -2.73 -2.07 30.68
C ILE A 90 -2.57 -1.87 29.16
N ALA A 91 -1.44 -2.31 28.59
CA ALA A 91 -1.21 -2.26 27.14
C ALA A 91 -2.18 -3.18 26.36
N GLY A 92 -2.47 -4.37 26.92
CA GLY A 92 -3.47 -5.28 26.36
C GLY A 92 -4.88 -4.68 26.34
N ASP A 93 -5.32 -4.10 27.45
CA ASP A 93 -6.63 -3.43 27.54
C ASP A 93 -6.73 -2.23 26.59
N LEU A 94 -5.65 -1.45 26.47
CA LEU A 94 -5.57 -0.32 25.54
C LEU A 94 -5.65 -0.76 24.07
N ASN A 95 -4.86 -1.76 23.67
CA ASN A 95 -4.88 -2.30 22.31
C ASN A 95 -6.26 -2.87 21.96
N GLY A 96 -6.91 -3.58 22.88
CA GLY A 96 -8.25 -4.10 22.64
C GLY A 96 -9.29 -3.00 22.44
N GLY A 97 -9.22 -1.93 23.25
CA GLY A 97 -10.08 -0.76 23.09
C GLY A 97 -9.87 -0.06 21.73
N LEU A 98 -8.61 0.27 21.40
CA LEU A 98 -8.28 0.93 20.13
C LEU A 98 -8.66 0.08 18.92
N ARG A 99 -8.42 -1.23 18.96
CA ARG A 99 -8.79 -2.17 17.91
C ARG A 99 -10.30 -2.22 17.68
N SER A 100 -11.09 -2.28 18.76
CA SER A 100 -12.55 -2.32 18.63
C SER A 100 -13.12 -1.11 17.89
N VAL A 101 -12.47 0.05 17.97
CA VAL A 101 -12.91 1.27 17.30
C VAL A 101 -12.36 1.39 15.88
N ASN A 102 -11.09 1.02 15.68
CA ASN A 102 -10.36 1.33 14.44
C ASN A 102 -10.31 0.17 13.44
N GLU A 103 -10.34 -1.09 13.90
CA GLU A 103 -10.21 -2.26 13.02
C GLU A 103 -11.23 -2.27 11.86
N PRO A 104 -12.53 -1.94 12.06
CA PRO A 104 -13.50 -1.89 10.95
C PRO A 104 -13.08 -0.89 9.86
N HIS A 105 -12.69 0.32 10.25
CA HIS A 105 -12.25 1.37 9.33
C HIS A 105 -10.95 1.00 8.59
N ILE A 106 -10.03 0.32 9.28
CA ILE A 106 -8.80 -0.17 8.67
C ILE A 106 -9.12 -1.25 7.63
N ILE A 107 -10.00 -2.21 7.96
CA ILE A 107 -10.43 -3.26 7.03
C ILE A 107 -11.12 -2.61 5.81
N ASP A 108 -12.05 -1.68 6.01
CA ASP A 108 -12.73 -0.97 4.92
C ASP A 108 -11.75 -0.25 3.99
N ALA A 109 -10.74 0.43 4.54
CA ALA A 109 -9.71 1.11 3.74
C ALA A 109 -8.87 0.12 2.91
N LYS A 110 -8.49 -1.01 3.50
CA LYS A 110 -7.75 -2.07 2.79
C LYS A 110 -8.59 -2.71 1.69
N LEU A 111 -9.86 -2.99 1.96
CA LEU A 111 -10.81 -3.52 0.97
C LEU A 111 -11.06 -2.54 -0.18
N ALA A 112 -11.12 -1.23 0.12
CA ALA A 112 -11.22 -0.19 -0.90
C ALA A 112 -9.97 -0.15 -1.81
N ALA A 113 -8.77 -0.23 -1.23
CA ALA A 113 -7.52 -0.31 -1.99
C ALA A 113 -7.46 -1.58 -2.87
N ALA A 114 -7.83 -2.73 -2.32
CA ALA A 114 -7.93 -4.00 -3.06
C ALA A 114 -8.90 -3.89 -4.25
N ARG A 115 -10.07 -3.28 -4.04
CA ARG A 115 -11.05 -3.05 -5.10
C ARG A 115 -10.49 -2.20 -6.23
N VAL A 116 -9.75 -1.13 -5.92
CA VAL A 116 -9.09 -0.30 -6.95
C VAL A 116 -8.19 -1.14 -7.85
N VAL A 117 -7.41 -2.07 -7.28
CA VAL A 117 -6.57 -2.98 -8.08
C VAL A 117 -7.44 -3.85 -8.99
N LEU A 118 -8.43 -4.55 -8.43
CA LEU A 118 -9.29 -5.46 -9.20
C LEU A 118 -10.06 -4.77 -10.31
N GLU A 119 -10.51 -3.52 -10.11
CA GLU A 119 -11.24 -2.74 -11.12
C GLU A 119 -10.36 -2.20 -12.25
N THR A 120 -9.05 -2.02 -12.00
CA THR A 120 -8.13 -1.39 -12.96
C THR A 120 -7.11 -2.36 -13.55
N LEU A 121 -7.07 -3.61 -13.09
CA LEU A 121 -6.20 -4.66 -13.59
C LEU A 121 -6.80 -5.33 -14.84
N PRO A 122 -6.07 -5.40 -15.98
CA PRO A 122 -6.58 -6.04 -17.19
C PRO A 122 -6.52 -7.57 -17.05
N SER A 123 -7.67 -8.23 -17.00
CA SER A 123 -7.78 -9.69 -16.79
C SER A 123 -7.04 -10.56 -17.81
N GLY A 124 -6.82 -10.06 -19.02
CA GLY A 124 -6.05 -10.72 -20.08
C GLY A 124 -4.57 -10.34 -20.14
N GLY A 125 -4.07 -9.51 -19.22
CA GLY A 125 -2.82 -8.77 -19.41
C GLY A 125 -2.99 -7.58 -20.36
N GLY A 126 -1.97 -6.73 -20.43
CA GLY A 126 -1.95 -5.54 -21.28
C GLY A 126 -1.63 -4.25 -20.51
N ASP A 127 -2.06 -3.13 -21.09
CA ASP A 127 -1.77 -1.81 -20.56
C ASP A 127 -2.63 -1.50 -19.32
N VAL A 128 -1.95 -1.12 -18.25
CA VAL A 128 -2.53 -0.52 -17.04
C VAL A 128 -2.33 0.99 -17.16
N SER A 129 -3.37 1.78 -16.89
CA SER A 129 -3.31 3.24 -16.88
C SER A 129 -4.09 3.77 -15.68
N LEU A 130 -3.36 4.28 -14.68
CA LEU A 130 -3.92 4.71 -13.41
C LEU A 130 -3.89 6.22 -13.29
N THR A 131 -4.92 6.80 -12.68
CA THR A 131 -4.79 8.12 -12.04
C THR A 131 -3.82 8.05 -10.86
N GLU A 132 -3.35 9.20 -10.35
CA GLU A 132 -2.49 9.21 -9.16
C GLU A 132 -3.19 8.61 -7.94
N VAL A 133 -4.48 8.93 -7.74
CA VAL A 133 -5.28 8.37 -6.64
C VAL A 133 -5.42 6.85 -6.76
N GLN A 134 -5.61 6.32 -7.97
CA GLN A 134 -5.64 4.88 -8.18
C GLN A 134 -4.28 4.23 -7.93
N ALA A 135 -3.19 4.89 -8.33
CA ALA A 135 -1.83 4.43 -8.08
C ALA A 135 -1.49 4.38 -6.57
N ASP A 136 -1.97 5.33 -5.77
CA ASP A 136 -1.86 5.28 -4.30
C ASP A 136 -2.66 4.10 -3.70
N GLY A 137 -3.85 3.82 -4.24
CA GLY A 137 -4.63 2.63 -3.89
C GLY A 137 -3.89 1.34 -4.22
N TRP A 138 -3.24 1.27 -5.39
CA TRP A 138 -2.37 0.16 -5.77
C TRP A 138 -1.19 0.00 -4.81
N LEU A 139 -0.49 1.08 -4.45
CA LEU A 139 0.61 1.00 -3.48
C LEU A 139 0.16 0.46 -2.13
N THR A 140 -1.02 0.87 -1.67
CA THR A 140 -1.61 0.38 -0.42
C THR A 140 -1.88 -1.13 -0.51
N ALA A 141 -2.54 -1.59 -1.56
CA ALA A 141 -2.85 -3.01 -1.76
C ALA A 141 -1.59 -3.87 -1.95
N LEU A 142 -0.62 -3.42 -2.76
CA LEU A 142 0.65 -4.12 -2.94
C LEU A 142 1.44 -4.22 -1.62
N THR A 143 1.40 -3.17 -0.80
CA THR A 143 2.01 -3.19 0.53
C THR A 143 1.35 -4.24 1.42
N ASP A 144 0.02 -4.32 1.42
CA ASP A 144 -0.71 -5.33 2.19
C ASP A 144 -0.36 -6.76 1.73
N ILE A 145 -0.32 -7.02 0.42
CA ILE A 145 0.10 -8.33 -0.11
C ILE A 145 1.51 -8.68 0.31
N ARG A 146 2.43 -7.72 0.19
CA ARG A 146 3.82 -7.94 0.58
C ARG A 146 3.96 -8.21 2.08
N LEU A 147 3.23 -7.48 2.92
CA LEU A 147 3.22 -7.70 4.38
C LEU A 147 2.66 -9.07 4.75
N ALA A 148 1.55 -9.47 4.13
CA ALA A 148 0.92 -10.76 4.30
C ALA A 148 1.87 -11.91 3.93
N LEU A 149 2.44 -11.84 2.72
CA LEU A 149 3.35 -12.84 2.19
C LEU A 149 4.65 -12.90 3.01
N GLY A 150 5.19 -11.75 3.40
CA GLY A 150 6.39 -11.69 4.26
C GLY A 150 6.17 -12.33 5.63
N ALA A 151 4.99 -12.12 6.24
CA ALA A 151 4.64 -12.78 7.50
C ALA A 151 4.52 -14.29 7.37
N MET A 152 3.85 -14.77 6.31
CA MET A 152 3.75 -16.21 6.00
C MET A 152 5.13 -16.86 5.80
N LEU A 153 6.06 -16.14 5.17
CA LEU A 153 7.42 -16.60 4.90
C LEU A 153 8.36 -16.48 6.10
N GLY A 154 7.94 -15.80 7.17
CA GLY A 154 8.82 -15.47 8.28
C GLY A 154 9.99 -14.54 7.89
N ILE A 155 9.80 -13.71 6.87
CA ILE A 155 10.81 -12.73 6.43
C ILE A 155 11.00 -11.70 7.55
N THR A 156 12.24 -11.56 8.00
CA THR A 156 12.67 -10.53 8.94
C THR A 156 13.46 -9.44 8.21
N ASP A 157 13.93 -8.42 8.93
CA ASP A 157 14.70 -7.32 8.33
C ASP A 157 16.09 -7.75 7.81
N GLU A 158 16.53 -8.98 8.11
CA GLU A 158 17.76 -9.54 7.56
C GLU A 158 17.51 -10.19 6.18
N PRO A 159 18.22 -9.75 5.12
CA PRO A 159 18.10 -10.36 3.81
C PRO A 159 18.56 -11.82 3.85
N SER A 160 17.61 -12.75 3.77
CA SER A 160 17.90 -14.17 3.65
C SER A 160 17.11 -14.75 2.48
N LYS A 161 17.83 -15.36 1.53
CA LYS A 161 17.20 -16.06 0.41
C LYS A 161 16.97 -17.51 0.81
N LEU A 162 15.75 -17.98 0.64
CA LEU A 162 15.43 -19.39 0.87
C LEU A 162 16.19 -20.27 -0.15
N PRO A 163 16.69 -21.45 0.26
CA PRO A 163 17.27 -22.42 -0.65
C PRO A 163 16.31 -22.77 -1.81
N PRO A 164 16.80 -23.07 -3.02
CA PRO A 164 15.93 -23.39 -4.16
C PRO A 164 15.01 -24.60 -3.96
N ASP A 165 15.37 -25.52 -3.08
CA ASP A 165 14.61 -26.71 -2.70
C ASP A 165 13.61 -26.48 -1.55
N HIS A 166 13.56 -25.26 -1.00
CA HIS A 166 12.65 -24.93 0.08
C HIS A 166 11.19 -24.91 -0.42
N PRO A 167 10.21 -25.45 0.34
CA PRO A 167 8.80 -25.49 -0.08
C PRO A 167 8.20 -24.12 -0.45
N HIS A 168 8.73 -23.05 0.15
CA HIS A 168 8.28 -21.68 -0.07
C HIS A 168 9.18 -20.84 -1.00
N ALA A 169 10.14 -21.44 -1.72
CA ALA A 169 11.04 -20.70 -2.61
C ALA A 169 10.27 -19.88 -3.68
N ALA A 170 9.22 -20.46 -4.28
CA ALA A 170 8.39 -19.76 -5.25
C ALA A 170 7.65 -18.55 -4.65
N HIS A 171 7.23 -18.64 -3.39
CA HIS A 171 6.57 -17.53 -2.69
C HIS A 171 7.56 -16.39 -2.40
N GLN A 172 8.82 -16.72 -2.12
CA GLN A 172 9.90 -15.71 -2.00
C GLN A 172 10.11 -14.96 -3.32
N ASP A 173 10.15 -15.66 -4.45
CA ASP A 173 10.32 -15.01 -5.76
C ASP A 173 9.16 -14.05 -6.06
N VAL A 174 7.93 -14.41 -5.67
CA VAL A 174 6.76 -13.51 -5.76
C VAL A 174 6.89 -12.30 -4.85
N TYR A 175 7.34 -12.48 -3.59
CA TYR A 175 7.59 -11.38 -2.66
C TYR A 175 8.64 -10.40 -3.21
N ASP A 176 9.73 -10.91 -3.76
CA ASP A 176 10.80 -10.12 -4.35
C ASP A 176 10.29 -9.35 -5.59
N TRP A 177 9.51 -10.01 -6.45
CA TRP A 177 8.87 -9.38 -7.61
C TRP A 177 7.91 -8.26 -7.19
N LEU A 178 7.04 -8.49 -6.20
CA LEU A 178 6.13 -7.46 -5.66
C LEU A 178 6.91 -6.26 -5.12
N SER A 179 8.03 -6.50 -4.46
CA SER A 179 8.91 -5.44 -3.93
C SER A 179 9.46 -4.57 -5.05
N VAL A 180 9.88 -5.17 -6.17
CA VAL A 180 10.33 -4.43 -7.36
C VAL A 180 9.17 -3.67 -8.00
N VAL A 181 8.00 -4.29 -8.19
CA VAL A 181 6.82 -3.65 -8.78
C VAL A 181 6.39 -2.42 -7.96
N GLN A 182 6.35 -2.56 -6.64
CA GLN A 182 6.02 -1.47 -5.71
C GLN A 182 7.07 -0.35 -5.80
N GLY A 183 8.36 -0.69 -5.77
CA GLY A 183 9.45 0.30 -5.88
C GLY A 183 9.36 1.13 -7.16
N LEU A 184 9.14 0.47 -8.31
CA LEU A 184 8.98 1.14 -9.60
C LEU A 184 7.73 2.03 -9.66
N LEU A 185 6.63 1.64 -8.99
CA LEU A 185 5.41 2.45 -8.92
C LEU A 185 5.65 3.72 -8.08
N VAL A 186 6.35 3.58 -6.95
CA VAL A 186 6.77 4.74 -6.12
C VAL A 186 7.64 5.69 -6.94
N GLU A 187 8.65 5.18 -7.65
CA GLU A 187 9.51 5.99 -8.51
C GLU A 187 8.71 6.76 -9.57
N ALA A 188 7.73 6.12 -10.22
CA ALA A 188 6.89 6.76 -11.23
C ALA A 188 6.00 7.87 -10.64
N LEU A 189 5.50 7.71 -9.42
CA LEU A 189 4.74 8.75 -8.71
C LEU A 189 5.64 9.93 -8.32
N MET A 190 6.84 9.65 -7.80
CA MET A 190 7.81 10.66 -7.36
C MET A 190 8.44 11.44 -8.51
N ALA A 191 8.52 10.87 -9.72
CA ALA A 191 9.09 11.53 -10.90
C ALA A 191 8.38 12.85 -11.27
N GLY A 192 7.12 13.05 -10.85
CA GLY A 192 6.39 14.31 -11.05
C GLY A 192 6.75 15.43 -10.05
N GLN A 193 7.38 15.10 -8.92
CA GLN A 193 7.74 16.07 -7.87
C GLN A 193 9.11 16.70 -8.09
N TRP A 194 9.91 16.16 -9.01
CA TRP A 194 11.26 16.63 -9.32
C TRP A 194 11.25 17.41 -10.64
N THR A 195 10.58 18.56 -10.67
CA THR A 195 10.91 19.60 -11.65
C THR A 195 12.14 20.34 -11.15
N GLN A 196 13.25 20.23 -11.89
CA GLN A 196 14.46 21.01 -11.65
C GLN A 196 14.07 22.49 -11.49
N PRO A 197 14.57 23.23 -10.47
CA PRO A 197 14.31 24.66 -10.39
C PRO A 197 14.76 25.30 -11.71
N GLU A 198 13.89 26.11 -12.30
CA GLU A 198 14.18 26.82 -13.54
C GLU A 198 15.55 27.46 -13.44
N ASP A 199 16.42 27.15 -14.39
CA ASP A 199 17.76 27.71 -14.44
C ASP A 199 17.64 29.24 -14.53
N PRO A 200 18.05 30.01 -13.50
CA PRO A 200 17.90 31.46 -13.50
C PRO A 200 18.73 32.15 -14.60
N SER A 201 19.55 31.40 -15.35
CA SER A 201 20.31 31.92 -16.49
C SER A 201 19.52 32.04 -17.81
N GLN A 202 18.28 31.53 -17.89
CA GLN A 202 17.39 31.73 -19.05
C GLN A 202 16.45 32.94 -18.93
N GLY A 203 16.78 33.91 -18.06
CA GLY A 203 16.14 35.21 -18.06
C GLY A 203 16.42 35.96 -19.38
N ASP A 204 15.35 36.20 -20.13
CA ASP A 204 15.30 37.10 -21.29
C ASP A 204 15.86 38.47 -20.90
N TRP A 205 17.13 38.73 -21.24
CA TRP A 205 17.71 40.06 -21.15
C TRP A 205 17.08 40.90 -22.26
N GLY A 206 15.91 41.46 -21.97
CA GLY A 206 15.25 42.46 -22.79
C GLY A 206 16.24 43.52 -23.26
N GLN A 207 16.30 43.71 -24.57
CA GLN A 207 17.00 44.81 -25.21
C GLN A 207 16.28 46.12 -24.87
N ASP A 208 16.51 46.63 -23.66
CA ASP A 208 16.13 47.99 -23.30
C ASP A 208 17.24 48.96 -23.71
N ASP A 209 17.05 49.49 -24.92
CA ASP A 209 17.14 50.90 -25.28
C ASP A 209 18.00 51.80 -24.36
N TRP A 210 19.32 51.82 -24.59
CA TRP A 210 20.18 52.88 -24.07
C TRP A 210 19.97 54.15 -24.90
N GLY A 211 18.91 54.88 -24.54
CA GLY A 211 18.58 56.20 -25.02
C GLY A 211 19.68 57.24 -24.77
N GLN A 212 19.70 58.20 -25.69
CA GLN A 212 20.59 59.35 -25.78
C GLN A 212 20.55 60.29 -24.55
N GLY A 213 21.68 60.93 -24.27
CA GLY A 213 21.83 62.13 -23.44
C GLY A 213 23.16 62.09 -22.68
N GLY A 214 24.20 62.88 -22.95
CA GLY A 214 24.21 64.26 -23.39
C GLY A 214 24.42 65.17 -22.18
N TRP A 215 25.67 65.30 -21.72
CA TRP A 215 26.30 66.49 -21.09
C TRP A 215 27.81 66.41 -21.29
#